data_AF-A0A3M1DPM5-F1
#
_entry.id   AF-A0A3M1DPM5-F1
#
_cell.length_a   1.000
_cell.length_b   1.000
_cell.length_c   1.000
_cell.angle_alpha   90.00
_cell.angle_beta   90.00
_cell.angle_gamma   90.00
#
_symmetry.space_group_name_H-M   'P 1'
#
loop_
_entity.id
_entity.type
_entity.pdbx_description
1 polymer ?
#
loop_
_entity_poly.entity_id
_entity_poly.type
_entity_poly.pdbx_seq_one_letter_code
_entity_poly.pdbx_strand_id
1 'polypeptide(L)' 'TLESLKKAGIVPRRARQAKVFASGSIDKALTLRGIRATRGARAAIEAAGGKVEE' A
#
# COMPACT_ATOMS: atom_id res chain seq x y z
N THR A 1 -5.17 5.60 1.69
CA THR A 1 -4.35 6.83 1.49
C THR A 1 -3.25 6.89 2.54
N LEU A 2 -2.30 7.81 2.40
CA LEU A 2 -1.20 8.00 3.37
C LEU A 2 -1.73 8.34 4.79
N GLU A 3 -2.87 9.03 4.89
CA GLU A 3 -3.55 9.25 6.17
C GLU A 3 -4.10 7.97 6.79
N SER A 4 -4.69 7.06 6.02
CA SER A 4 -5.17 5.77 6.52
C SER A 4 -4.04 4.95 7.13
N LEU A 5 -2.86 4.94 6.48
CA LEU A 5 -1.66 4.26 6.97
C LEU A 5 -1.11 4.91 8.25
N LYS A 6 -1.21 6.23 8.37
CA LYS A 6 -0.86 6.97 9.60
C LYS A 6 -1.83 6.70 10.74
N LYS A 7 -3.13 6.65 10.46
CA LYS A 7 -4.18 6.30 11.45
C LYS A 7 -4.03 4.86 11.94
N ALA A 8 -3.65 3.94 11.06
CA ALA A 8 -3.36 2.55 11.39
C ALA A 8 -2.02 2.34 12.12
N GLY A 9 -1.19 3.39 12.30
CA GLY A 9 0.11 3.29 12.96
C GLY A 9 1.20 2.56 12.16
N ILE A 10 0.92 2.15 10.91
CA ILE A 10 1.88 1.45 10.04
C ILE A 10 2.96 2.40 9.53
N VAL A 11 2.60 3.67 9.32
CA VAL A 11 3.51 4.72 8.85
C VAL A 11 3.61 5.83 9.91
N PRO A 12 4.81 6.29 10.28
CA PRO A 12 4.95 7.35 11.27
C PRO A 12 4.29 8.66 10.79
N ARG A 13 3.71 9.42 11.73
CA ARG A 13 2.97 10.67 11.42
C ARG A 13 3.82 11.71 10.66
N ARG A 14 5.14 11.70 10.87
CA ARG A 14 6.13 12.57 10.20
C ARG A 14 6.55 12.10 8.80
N ALA A 15 6.19 10.88 8.39
CA ALA A 15 6.57 10.38 7.08
C ALA A 15 5.93 11.22 5.96
N ARG A 16 6.76 11.63 5.01
CA ARG A 16 6.37 12.39 3.81
C ARG A 16 6.00 11.49 2.64
N GLN A 17 6.57 10.28 2.61
CA GLN A 17 6.32 9.28 1.56
C GLN A 17 6.27 7.90 2.18
N ALA A 18 5.54 6.99 1.53
CA ALA A 18 5.49 5.57 1.87
C ALA A 18 5.77 4.75 0.61
N LYS A 19 6.46 3.63 0.78
CA LYS A 19 6.72 2.66 -0.28
C LYS A 19 6.26 1.28 0.16
N VAL A 20 5.41 0.64 -0.63
CA VAL A 20 4.88 -0.71 -0.35
C VAL A 20 5.75 -1.75 -1.03
N PHE A 21 6.13 -2.76 -0.26
CA PHE A 21 6.91 -3.92 -0.70
C PHE A 21 6.05 -5.17 -0.65
N ALA A 22 6.40 -6.18 -1.45
CA ALA A 22 5.76 -7.49 -1.37
C ALA A 22 6.20 -8.15 -0.06
N SER A 23 5.29 -8.30 0.89
CA SER A 23 5.52 -9.01 2.14
C SER A 23 4.29 -9.86 2.42
N GLY A 24 4.47 -11.19 2.39
CA GLY A 24 3.40 -12.15 2.60
C GLY A 24 2.31 -12.15 1.53
N SER A 25 1.16 -12.71 1.88
CA SER A 25 -0.07 -12.71 1.08
C SER A 25 -0.95 -11.52 1.45
N ILE A 26 -1.64 -10.96 0.46
CA ILE A 26 -2.71 -9.97 0.67
C ILE A 26 -4.03 -10.70 0.43
N ASP A 27 -4.80 -10.92 1.50
CA ASP A 27 -6.11 -11.58 1.42
C ASP A 27 -7.27 -10.59 1.18
N LYS A 28 -6.99 -9.28 1.27
CA LYS A 28 -7.99 -8.21 1.13
C LYS A 28 -7.67 -7.29 -0.04
N ALA A 29 -8.66 -7.05 -0.89
CA ALA A 29 -8.60 -6.03 -1.91
C ALA A 29 -8.38 -4.64 -1.27
N LEU A 30 -7.22 -4.04 -1.53
CA LEU A 30 -6.84 -2.74 -1.00
C LEU A 30 -6.63 -1.75 -2.13
N THR A 31 -7.19 -0.54 -2.00
CA THR A 31 -6.91 0.58 -2.90
C THR A 31 -5.84 1.48 -2.29
N LEU A 32 -4.64 1.46 -2.88
CA LEU A 32 -3.59 2.41 -2.55
C LEU A 32 -3.73 3.64 -3.46
N ARG A 33 -3.67 4.83 -2.85
CA ARG A 33 -3.75 6.12 -3.54
C ARG A 33 -2.59 6.99 -3.10
N GLY A 34 -1.78 7.49 -4.03
CA GLY A 34 -0.65 8.40 -3.72
C GLY A 34 0.54 7.70 -3.04
N ILE A 35 0.72 6.39 -3.27
CA ILE A 35 1.74 5.57 -2.58
C ILE A 35 2.52 4.78 -3.61
N ARG A 36 3.85 4.86 -3.54
CA ARG A 36 4.72 4.08 -4.44
C ARG A 36 4.66 2.61 -4.06
N ALA A 37 4.41 1.73 -5.02
CA ALA A 37 4.44 0.29 -4.83
C ALA A 37 5.54 -0.32 -5.69
N THR A 38 6.26 -1.32 -5.17
CA THR A 38 7.22 -2.08 -5.98
C THR A 38 6.52 -3.00 -6.97
N ARG A 39 7.23 -3.49 -7.99
CA ARG A 39 6.69 -4.41 -9.01
C ARG A 39 5.99 -5.63 -8.38
N GLY A 40 6.62 -6.25 -7.38
CA GLY A 40 6.03 -7.39 -6.66
C GLY A 40 4.82 -7.01 -5.81
N ALA A 41 4.83 -5.82 -5.20
CA ALA A 41 3.70 -5.34 -4.40
C ALA A 41 2.48 -5.03 -5.28
N ARG A 42 2.67 -4.38 -6.44
CA ARG A 42 1.60 -4.12 -7.41
C ARG A 42 0.96 -5.43 -7.88
N ALA A 43 1.78 -6.41 -8.26
CA ALA A 43 1.30 -7.72 -8.68
C ALA A 43 0.49 -8.42 -7.57
N ALA A 44 0.96 -8.39 -6.32
CA ALA A 44 0.23 -8.96 -5.20
C ALA A 44 -1.08 -8.23 -4.89
N ILE A 45 -1.11 -6.89 -5.00
CA ILE A 45 -2.31 -6.08 -4.79
C ILE A 45 -3.34 -6.33 -5.89
N GLU A 46 -2.91 -6.39 -7.15
CA GLU A 46 -3.77 -6.68 -8.30
C GLU A 46 -4.31 -8.11 -8.23
N ALA A 47 -3.47 -9.09 -7.86
CA ALA A 47 -3.90 -10.48 -7.64
C ALA A 47 -4.94 -10.59 -6.52
N ALA A 48 -4.85 -9.74 -5.49
CA ALA A 48 -5.84 -9.64 -4.42
C ALA A 48 -7.09 -8.82 -4.79
N GLY A 49 -7.22 -8.37 -6.05
CA GLY A 49 -8.35 -7.56 -6.53
C GLY A 49 -8.30 -6.08 -6.08
N GLY A 50 -7.14 -5.62 -5.60
CA GLY A 50 -6.88 -4.23 -5.23
C GLY A 50 -6.47 -3.35 -6.42
N LYS A 51 -6.31 -2.05 -6.15
CA LYS A 51 -5.88 -1.06 -7.15
C LYS A 51 -4.77 -0.17 -6.58
N VAL A 52 -3.82 0.21 -7.43
CA VAL A 52 -2.79 1.19 -7.09
C VAL A 52 -2.99 2.41 -8.00
N GLU A 53 -3.59 3.45 -7.47
CA GLU A 53 -3.65 4.77 -8.09
C GLU A 53 -2.42 5.56 -7.63
N GLU A 54 -1.54 5.91 -8.57
CA GLU A 54 -0.26 6.57 -8.30
C GLU A 54 -0.44 8.00 -7.79
#